data_AF-A0A7S2LRH3-F1
#
_entry.id   AF-A0A7S2LRH3-F1
#
_cell.length_a   1.000
_cell.length_b   1.000
_cell.length_c   1.000
_cell.angle_alpha   90.00
_cell.angle_beta   90.00
_cell.angle_gamma   90.00
#
_symmetry.space_group_name_H-M   'P 1'
#
loop_
_entity.id
_entity.type
_entity.pdbx_description
1 polymer ?
#
loop_
_entity_poly.entity_id
_entity_poly.type
_entity_poly.pdbx_seq_one_letter_code
_entity_poly.pdbx_strand_id
1 'polypeptide(L)'
;IIGVVFHHDNDVRTAISDISANKDINERFQEIFNVTKENRDIEEITQLKSSFKTYSLIEVSDSFFSYRPVLESLQTMVSVPLSQEIVHIERHHDRPLYLPRTVKLPSDFNSVEVDLDDWSNQSVMQSTTLDESQSRALGMALTSRVALIQGPPGTGKTFIGSLIAQIIRDNSDESILCVCYTNHALDQFLEHMLKRGEKRLVRVGGRTKSEVLKKYELKALSKKERSLSVSDADKRMRSVVAQMHQCKNEITELLQTLQLPLEWKHARDVLENSNLAVNFDIIHHDGFAVVGRNNTKIDEDYLFSSWKRGEECPEWLQESLEVEETDNLWLLLPAQRLERINEWKQLQSEEMNEMIQTARQRYEDLSAEKVDIGLEIDSYILEKARIIGATTTGAAKYRDLLSLKSASVVIVEEAGEVLEPHVLTSLTENKENSEETKHLILIGDHLQLRPKLESYSLTKVSGNGFDFDISLFERLIHSGFDSAMLGVQHRMKPCIADLIRRQTYPSLQDHPSVASYPDVRGVPDNLLFIDHANFENGADDLATTKSNPFEAQLCVEIVRYLLLQGYAHSQVTILTPYVGQILTIVKEMRRSMNDVNTFVSELDQAELLRDDSDIEDIEL
;
A
#
# COMPACT_ATOMS: atom_id res chain seq x y z
N ILE A 1 8.84 -3.63 -9.04
CA ILE A 1 9.78 -4.47 -9.82
C ILE A 1 8.97 -5.13 -10.92
N ILE A 2 9.39 -5.02 -12.18
CA ILE A 2 8.77 -5.75 -13.28
C ILE A 2 9.38 -7.15 -13.29
N GLY A 3 8.60 -8.16 -12.91
CA GLY A 3 8.94 -9.55 -13.13
C GLY A 3 8.41 -10.01 -14.49
N VAL A 4 9.22 -10.74 -15.26
CA VAL A 4 8.71 -11.51 -16.39
C VAL A 4 8.43 -12.90 -15.87
N VAL A 5 7.18 -13.34 -15.96
CA VAL A 5 6.76 -14.66 -15.48
C VAL A 5 6.28 -15.49 -16.66
N PHE A 6 6.85 -16.69 -16.79
CA PHE A 6 6.59 -17.62 -17.89
C PHE A 6 5.55 -18.65 -17.44
N HIS A 7 4.51 -18.87 -18.26
CA HIS A 7 3.41 -19.78 -17.91
C HIS A 7 3.05 -20.72 -19.06
N HIS A 8 2.57 -21.92 -18.70
CA HIS A 8 2.22 -22.96 -19.65
C HIS A 8 0.89 -22.70 -20.38
N ASP A 9 -0.04 -21.96 -19.74
CA ASP A 9 -1.38 -21.64 -20.23
C ASP A 9 -1.67 -20.13 -20.22
N ASN A 10 -2.69 -19.70 -20.98
CA ASN A 10 -3.15 -18.30 -21.09
C ASN A 10 -3.76 -17.70 -19.81
N ASP A 11 -3.72 -18.42 -18.69
CA ASP A 11 -4.38 -18.00 -17.45
C ASP A 11 -3.40 -17.32 -16.49
N VAL A 12 -3.40 -15.98 -16.52
CA VAL A 12 -2.61 -15.10 -15.66
C VAL A 12 -3.01 -15.24 -14.19
N ARG A 13 -4.17 -15.83 -13.86
CA ARG A 13 -4.64 -15.97 -12.48
C ARG A 13 -3.88 -17.03 -11.69
N THR A 14 -3.55 -18.16 -12.31
CA THR A 14 -2.80 -19.25 -11.68
C THR A 14 -1.38 -18.81 -11.31
N ALA A 15 -0.78 -17.99 -12.18
CA ALA A 15 0.50 -17.32 -11.96
C ALA A 15 0.52 -16.39 -10.76
N ILE A 16 -0.52 -15.56 -10.61
CA ILE A 16 -0.64 -14.59 -9.52
C ILE A 16 -0.96 -15.29 -8.19
N SER A 17 -1.74 -16.37 -8.23
CA SER A 17 -2.01 -17.24 -7.08
C SER A 17 -0.70 -17.84 -6.52
N ASP A 18 0.15 -18.39 -7.39
CA ASP A 18 1.45 -18.95 -6.98
C ASP A 18 2.41 -17.89 -6.42
N ILE A 19 2.34 -16.63 -6.89
CA ILE A 19 3.12 -15.49 -6.38
C ILE A 19 2.68 -15.10 -4.96
N SER A 20 1.39 -15.20 -4.65
CA SER A 20 0.86 -14.85 -3.34
C SER A 20 1.15 -15.89 -2.25
N ALA A 21 1.35 -17.16 -2.66
CA ALA A 21 1.44 -18.30 -1.76
C ALA A 21 2.87 -18.68 -1.32
N ASN A 22 3.93 -18.16 -1.94
CA ASN A 22 5.29 -18.63 -1.67
C ASN A 22 6.29 -17.50 -1.37
N LYS A 23 6.85 -17.56 -0.15
CA LYS A 23 8.03 -16.81 0.32
C LYS A 23 9.33 -17.13 -0.43
N ASP A 24 9.26 -17.99 -1.44
CA ASP A 24 10.38 -18.62 -2.13
C ASP A 24 10.63 -18.05 -3.54
N ILE A 25 9.83 -17.09 -4.02
CA ILE A 25 9.92 -16.65 -5.43
C ILE A 25 11.09 -15.68 -5.65
N ASN A 26 11.49 -14.85 -4.69
CA ASN A 26 12.74 -14.09 -4.86
C ASN A 26 13.99 -15.00 -4.79
N GLU A 27 13.96 -16.09 -3.99
CA GLU A 27 15.04 -17.08 -3.93
C GLU A 27 15.04 -17.97 -5.19
N ARG A 28 13.89 -18.45 -5.67
CA ARG A 28 13.77 -19.17 -6.95
C ARG A 28 14.05 -18.31 -8.18
N PHE A 29 13.66 -17.03 -8.17
CA PHE A 29 13.95 -16.11 -9.28
C PHE A 29 15.44 -15.76 -9.29
N GLN A 30 16.07 -15.61 -8.12
CA GLN A 30 17.52 -15.55 -8.01
C GLN A 30 18.20 -16.88 -8.32
N GLU A 31 17.62 -18.05 -8.09
CA GLU A 31 18.20 -19.34 -8.51
C GLU A 31 18.15 -19.48 -10.03
N ILE A 32 17.02 -19.18 -10.68
CA ILE A 32 16.92 -19.18 -12.15
C ILE A 32 17.91 -18.18 -12.78
N PHE A 33 18.15 -17.03 -12.13
CA PHE A 33 19.11 -16.03 -12.61
C PHE A 33 20.56 -16.32 -12.21
N ASN A 34 20.85 -16.85 -11.01
CA ASN A 34 22.21 -17.15 -10.53
C ASN A 34 22.76 -18.44 -11.15
N VAL A 35 21.91 -19.31 -11.70
CA VAL A 35 22.34 -20.39 -12.61
C VAL A 35 23.06 -19.83 -13.85
N THR A 36 22.91 -18.55 -14.19
CA THR A 36 23.74 -17.91 -15.25
C THR A 36 25.21 -17.70 -14.84
N LYS A 37 25.57 -17.87 -13.56
CA LYS A 37 26.96 -17.69 -13.07
C LYS A 37 27.71 -18.99 -12.82
N GLU A 38 27.03 -20.11 -12.67
CA GLU A 38 27.66 -21.42 -12.50
C GLU A 38 27.21 -22.37 -13.61
N ASN A 39 28.16 -22.77 -14.46
CA ASN A 39 28.00 -23.73 -15.56
C ASN A 39 27.26 -25.01 -15.14
N ARG A 40 25.93 -24.99 -15.10
CA ARG A 40 25.09 -26.18 -15.12
C ARG A 40 23.99 -26.03 -16.16
N ASP A 41 24.04 -26.98 -17.10
CA ASP A 41 23.05 -27.43 -18.06
C ASP A 41 22.16 -26.35 -18.72
N ILE A 42 22.76 -25.71 -19.72
CA ILE A 42 22.08 -24.88 -20.74
C ILE A 42 20.91 -25.67 -21.39
N GLU A 43 20.97 -27.01 -21.44
CA GLU A 43 19.90 -27.87 -21.95
C GLU A 43 18.63 -27.86 -21.07
N GLU A 44 18.75 -27.87 -19.74
CA GLU A 44 17.60 -27.81 -18.83
C GLU A 44 16.86 -26.46 -18.94
N ILE A 45 17.61 -25.36 -19.08
CA ILE A 45 17.06 -24.01 -19.24
C ILE A 45 16.36 -23.85 -20.59
N THR A 46 16.92 -24.45 -21.65
CA THR A 46 16.35 -24.42 -22.99
C THR A 46 15.09 -25.26 -23.08
N GLN A 47 15.05 -26.42 -22.39
CA GLN A 47 13.82 -27.20 -22.21
C GLN A 47 12.76 -26.45 -21.42
N LEU A 48 13.11 -25.81 -20.30
CA LEU A 48 12.20 -24.95 -19.53
C LEU A 48 11.65 -23.81 -20.40
N LYS A 49 12.48 -23.06 -21.13
CA LYS A 49 12.02 -21.99 -22.05
C LYS A 49 11.11 -22.50 -23.16
N SER A 50 11.37 -23.69 -23.71
CA SER A 50 10.55 -24.29 -24.78
C SER A 50 9.16 -24.76 -24.31
N SER A 51 8.99 -24.93 -23.00
CA SER A 51 7.77 -25.49 -22.41
C SER A 51 6.70 -24.43 -22.11
N PHE A 52 7.05 -23.15 -22.05
CA PHE A 52 6.12 -22.04 -21.77
C PHE A 52 5.62 -21.39 -23.07
N LYS A 53 4.30 -21.39 -23.28
CA LYS A 53 3.67 -20.82 -24.48
C LYS A 53 3.51 -19.31 -24.42
N THR A 54 3.48 -18.72 -23.22
CA THR A 54 3.24 -17.28 -23.01
C THR A 54 4.08 -16.71 -21.86
N TYR A 55 4.33 -15.40 -21.91
CA TYR A 55 4.96 -14.64 -20.84
C TYR A 55 4.02 -13.50 -20.42
N SER A 56 3.98 -13.21 -19.13
CA SER A 56 3.26 -12.06 -18.58
C SER A 56 4.26 -11.13 -17.88
N LEU A 57 4.17 -9.85 -18.21
CA LEU A 57 4.89 -8.80 -17.49
C LEU A 57 4.09 -8.50 -16.22
N ILE A 58 4.54 -8.97 -15.08
CA ILE A 58 3.85 -8.78 -13.80
C ILE A 58 4.59 -7.69 -13.02
N GLU A 59 3.91 -6.57 -12.83
CA GLU A 59 4.31 -5.59 -11.84
C GLU A 59 3.85 -6.09 -10.47
N VAL A 60 4.78 -6.63 -9.67
CA VAL A 60 4.46 -7.08 -8.31
C VAL A 60 4.06 -5.86 -7.49
N SER A 61 2.80 -5.84 -7.04
CA SER A 61 2.22 -4.70 -6.35
C SER A 61 2.83 -4.49 -4.95
N ASP A 62 2.84 -3.25 -4.50
CA ASP A 62 3.38 -2.72 -3.23
C ASP A 62 2.97 -3.46 -1.94
N SER A 63 2.04 -4.42 -1.98
CA SER A 63 1.44 -5.07 -0.80
C SER A 63 2.42 -5.91 0.03
N PHE A 64 3.44 -6.52 -0.57
CA PHE A 64 4.51 -7.22 0.17
C PHE A 64 5.53 -6.26 0.82
N PHE A 65 5.50 -4.97 0.46
CA PHE A 65 6.50 -3.98 0.85
C PHE A 65 6.05 -3.05 1.98
N SER A 66 4.92 -3.29 2.65
CA SER A 66 4.39 -2.36 3.66
C SER A 66 5.33 -2.12 4.85
N TYR A 67 6.08 -3.15 5.28
CA TYR A 67 7.04 -3.05 6.39
C TYR A 67 8.45 -2.64 5.96
N ARG A 68 8.80 -2.83 4.68
CA ARG A 68 10.17 -2.56 4.18
C ARG A 68 10.62 -1.12 4.44
N PRO A 69 9.84 -0.06 4.12
CA PRO A 69 10.23 1.32 4.41
C PRO A 69 10.49 1.56 5.90
N VAL A 70 9.72 0.93 6.79
CA VAL A 70 9.91 1.04 8.24
C VAL A 70 11.23 0.39 8.66
N LEU A 71 11.53 -0.81 8.16
CA LEU A 71 12.74 -1.54 8.51
C LEU A 71 14.01 -0.88 7.97
N GLU A 72 14.00 -0.46 6.69
CA GLU A 72 15.11 0.31 6.09
C GLU A 72 15.33 1.64 6.84
N SER A 73 14.23 2.27 7.25
CA SER A 73 14.27 3.48 8.05
C SER A 73 14.94 3.27 9.41
N LEU A 74 14.57 2.20 10.13
CA LEU A 74 15.20 1.87 11.41
C LEU A 74 16.68 1.51 11.27
N GLN A 75 17.07 0.79 10.20
CA GLN A 75 18.46 0.44 9.93
C GLN A 75 19.36 1.65 9.68
N THR A 76 18.78 2.76 9.21
CA THR A 76 19.49 4.00 8.89
C THR A 76 19.42 5.05 10.00
N MET A 77 18.64 4.82 11.06
CA MET A 77 18.55 5.71 12.22
C MET A 77 19.84 5.64 13.05
N VAL A 78 20.49 6.79 13.22
CA VAL A 78 21.70 6.94 14.04
C VAL A 78 21.36 7.52 15.42
N SER A 79 20.37 8.41 15.46
CA SER A 79 19.81 9.01 16.68
C SER A 79 18.28 8.92 16.66
N VAL A 80 17.70 9.12 17.85
CA VAL A 80 16.25 9.18 18.07
C VAL A 80 15.95 10.58 18.61
N PRO A 81 15.17 11.41 17.89
CA PRO A 81 14.68 12.67 18.43
C PRO A 81 13.94 12.43 19.74
N LEU A 82 14.09 13.33 20.71
CA LEU A 82 13.47 13.19 22.04
C LEU A 82 13.93 11.91 22.78
N SER A 83 15.18 11.46 22.54
CA SER A 83 15.73 10.25 23.18
C SER A 83 15.78 10.33 24.71
N GLN A 84 15.96 11.53 25.27
CA GLN A 84 15.89 11.77 26.71
C GLN A 84 14.57 11.26 27.30
N GLU A 85 13.45 11.62 26.68
CA GLU A 85 12.12 11.22 27.13
C GLU A 85 11.75 9.80 26.68
N ILE A 86 12.05 9.43 25.43
CA ILE A 86 11.58 8.18 24.80
C ILE A 86 12.40 6.95 25.21
N VAL A 87 13.72 7.12 25.34
CA VAL A 87 14.69 6.04 25.60
C VAL A 87 15.15 6.07 27.05
N HIS A 88 15.52 7.26 27.57
CA HIS A 88 16.03 7.41 28.93
C HIS A 88 14.94 7.64 29.98
N ILE A 89 13.68 7.86 29.57
CA ILE A 89 12.53 8.07 30.46
C ILE A 89 12.80 9.27 31.40
N GLU A 90 13.55 10.27 30.91
CA GLU A 90 13.82 11.49 31.65
C GLU A 90 12.54 12.31 31.77
N ARG A 91 12.24 12.75 33.00
CA ARG A 91 11.05 13.52 33.33
C ARG A 91 11.39 15.01 33.33
N HIS A 92 11.75 15.53 32.17
CA HIS A 92 11.99 16.97 32.01
C HIS A 92 10.67 17.69 31.72
N HIS A 93 10.37 18.74 32.48
CA HIS A 93 9.25 19.65 32.23
C HIS A 93 9.67 20.80 31.31
N ASP A 94 10.61 20.55 30.40
CA ASP A 94 11.00 21.57 29.44
C ASP A 94 9.85 21.70 28.44
N ARG A 95 9.25 22.89 28.40
CA ARG A 95 8.20 23.18 27.43
C ARG A 95 8.80 23.24 26.01
N PRO A 96 8.01 22.95 24.98
CA PRO A 96 8.42 23.18 23.60
C PRO A 96 8.79 24.66 23.37
N LEU A 97 10.07 24.93 23.09
CA LEU A 97 10.60 26.29 22.98
C LEU A 97 10.08 27.07 21.77
N TYR A 98 9.56 26.38 20.76
CA TYR A 98 8.97 27.01 19.59
C TYR A 98 7.64 27.71 19.90
N LEU A 99 6.98 27.35 21.00
CA LEU A 99 5.78 28.04 21.47
C LEU A 99 6.20 29.29 22.25
N PRO A 100 5.50 30.42 22.05
CA PRO A 100 5.65 31.57 22.93
C PRO A 100 5.22 31.18 24.35
N ARG A 101 5.76 31.89 25.34
CA ARG A 101 5.36 31.70 26.75
C ARG A 101 3.85 31.85 26.94
N THR A 102 3.24 32.83 26.26
CA THR A 102 1.80 33.05 26.28
C THR A 102 1.22 32.61 24.96
N VAL A 103 0.30 31.64 25.00
CA VAL A 103 -0.42 31.14 23.82
C VAL A 103 -1.85 31.65 23.80
N LYS A 104 -2.35 31.94 22.61
CA LYS A 104 -3.75 32.28 22.35
C LYS A 104 -4.53 31.03 22.02
N LEU A 105 -5.60 30.78 22.78
CA LEU A 105 -6.56 29.73 22.47
C LEU A 105 -7.39 30.09 21.22
N PRO A 106 -8.09 29.12 20.60
CA PRO A 106 -8.94 29.39 19.44
C PRO A 106 -10.04 30.43 19.70
N SER A 107 -10.57 31.01 18.63
CA SER A 107 -11.68 31.97 18.68
C SER A 107 -12.92 31.44 19.41
N ASP A 108 -13.16 30.13 19.35
CA ASP A 108 -14.27 29.47 20.05
C ASP A 108 -14.15 29.59 21.58
N PHE A 109 -12.95 29.90 22.07
CA PHE A 109 -12.63 30.20 23.46
C PHE A 109 -12.27 31.67 23.66
N ASN A 110 -12.88 32.58 22.88
CA ASN A 110 -12.69 34.03 22.95
C ASN A 110 -11.23 34.49 22.84
N SER A 111 -10.36 33.67 22.23
CA SER A 111 -8.92 33.95 22.10
C SER A 111 -8.23 34.25 23.44
N VAL A 112 -8.65 33.55 24.50
CA VAL A 112 -8.04 33.66 25.83
C VAL A 112 -6.55 33.37 25.75
N GLU A 113 -5.77 34.22 26.40
CA GLU A 113 -4.32 34.05 26.54
C GLU A 113 -3.99 33.21 27.78
N VAL A 114 -3.14 32.20 27.61
CA VAL A 114 -2.72 31.28 28.67
C VAL A 114 -1.20 31.29 28.78
N ASP A 115 -0.67 31.46 29.99
CA ASP A 115 0.75 31.35 30.29
C ASP A 115 1.14 29.87 30.44
N LEU A 116 2.08 29.40 29.62
CA LEU A 116 2.58 28.03 29.65
C LEU A 116 3.52 27.77 30.83
N ASP A 117 4.20 28.80 31.35
CA ASP A 117 5.10 28.66 32.50
C ASP A 117 4.31 28.65 33.83
N ASP A 118 3.07 29.15 33.83
CA ASP A 118 2.16 29.20 34.98
C ASP A 118 0.77 28.64 34.62
N TRP A 119 0.75 27.39 34.14
CA TRP A 119 -0.48 26.74 33.70
C TRP A 119 -1.50 26.56 34.84
N SER A 120 -2.70 27.10 34.65
CA SER A 120 -3.81 27.00 35.62
C SER A 120 -5.03 26.32 35.01
N ASN A 121 -5.30 25.06 35.41
CA ASN A 121 -6.48 24.32 34.98
C ASN A 121 -7.79 25.06 35.31
N GLN A 122 -7.86 25.68 36.49
CA GLN A 122 -9.05 26.42 36.90
C GLN A 122 -9.33 27.62 35.97
N SER A 123 -8.30 28.35 35.58
CA SER A 123 -8.43 29.51 34.68
C SER A 123 -8.86 29.09 33.28
N VAL A 124 -8.30 27.98 32.77
CA VAL A 124 -8.67 27.42 31.46
C VAL A 124 -10.12 26.91 31.49
N MET A 125 -10.54 26.20 32.53
CA MET A 125 -11.93 25.72 32.64
C MET A 125 -12.96 26.86 32.76
N GLN A 126 -12.61 27.98 33.41
CA GLN A 126 -13.51 29.13 33.53
C GLN A 126 -13.67 29.91 32.21
N SER A 127 -12.72 29.76 31.30
CA SER A 127 -12.63 30.53 30.07
C SER A 127 -12.92 29.71 28.80
N THR A 128 -13.05 28.39 28.95
CA THR A 128 -13.30 27.43 27.86
C THR A 128 -14.47 26.51 28.21
N THR A 129 -14.88 25.68 27.24
CA THR A 129 -15.87 24.61 27.48
C THR A 129 -15.22 23.29 27.87
N LEU A 130 -13.92 23.28 28.17
CA LEU A 130 -13.18 22.06 28.49
C LEU A 130 -13.49 21.61 29.92
N ASP A 131 -13.63 20.30 30.10
CA ASP A 131 -13.66 19.72 31.44
C ASP A 131 -12.24 19.70 32.07
N GLU A 132 -12.16 19.33 33.35
CA GLU A 132 -10.89 19.29 34.09
C GLU A 132 -9.85 18.36 33.46
N SER A 133 -10.29 17.20 32.96
CA SER A 133 -9.40 16.20 32.37
C SER A 133 -8.87 16.65 31.00
N GLN A 134 -9.72 17.31 30.21
CA GLN A 134 -9.38 17.92 28.93
C GLN A 134 -8.43 19.11 29.12
N SER A 135 -8.67 19.97 30.12
CA SER A 135 -7.76 21.06 30.48
C SER A 135 -6.39 20.53 30.89
N ARG A 136 -6.34 19.47 31.72
CA ARG A 136 -5.08 18.84 32.12
C ARG A 136 -4.33 18.23 30.92
N ALA A 137 -5.05 17.56 30.02
CA ALA A 137 -4.48 17.00 28.79
C ALA A 137 -3.91 18.09 27.88
N LEU A 138 -4.64 19.19 27.73
CA LEU A 138 -4.19 20.36 26.97
C LEU A 138 -2.93 20.98 27.58
N GLY A 139 -2.89 21.16 28.90
CA GLY A 139 -1.72 21.67 29.61
C GLY A 139 -0.51 20.78 29.37
N MET A 140 -0.63 19.47 29.63
CA MET A 140 0.44 18.50 29.39
C MET A 140 0.95 18.53 27.95
N ALA A 141 0.06 18.66 26.97
CA ALA A 141 0.43 18.74 25.56
C ALA A 141 1.05 20.07 25.13
N LEU A 142 1.00 21.13 25.94
CA LEU A 142 1.62 22.41 25.60
C LEU A 142 2.84 22.72 26.46
N THR A 143 3.01 22.03 27.59
CA THR A 143 4.10 22.27 28.55
C THR A 143 5.15 21.16 28.60
N SER A 144 4.98 20.06 27.85
CA SER A 144 5.95 18.96 27.77
C SER A 144 6.39 18.71 26.33
N ARG A 145 7.66 18.36 26.10
CA ARG A 145 8.16 17.91 24.78
C ARG A 145 7.63 16.55 24.34
N VAL A 146 7.31 15.68 25.29
CA VAL A 146 6.59 14.42 25.04
C VAL A 146 5.36 14.39 25.92
N ALA A 147 4.17 14.29 25.30
CA ALA A 147 2.90 14.29 26.00
C ALA A 147 2.11 13.01 25.71
N LEU A 148 1.63 12.35 26.77
CA LEU A 148 0.80 11.15 26.68
C LEU A 148 -0.64 11.49 27.11
N ILE A 149 -1.57 11.47 26.17
CA ILE A 149 -3.00 11.66 26.44
C ILE A 149 -3.72 10.33 26.29
N GLN A 150 -4.19 9.79 27.40
CA GLN A 150 -5.04 8.60 27.39
C GLN A 150 -6.49 9.01 27.26
N GLY A 151 -7.24 8.41 26.33
CA GLY A 151 -8.66 8.69 26.18
C GLY A 151 -9.50 7.43 26.07
N PRO A 152 -10.31 7.11 27.09
CA PRO A 152 -11.36 6.10 27.02
C PRO A 152 -12.36 6.34 25.87
N PRO A 153 -13.21 5.36 25.53
CA PRO A 153 -14.20 5.52 24.45
C PRO A 153 -15.12 6.72 24.67
N GLY A 154 -15.28 7.57 23.65
CA GLY A 154 -16.21 8.70 23.68
C GLY A 154 -15.74 9.92 24.49
N THR A 155 -14.49 9.98 24.93
CA THR A 155 -13.96 11.10 25.75
C THR A 155 -13.41 12.30 24.98
N GLY A 156 -13.47 12.25 23.65
CA GLY A 156 -13.06 13.38 22.80
C GLY A 156 -11.59 13.42 22.41
N LYS A 157 -10.90 12.27 22.31
CA LYS A 157 -9.51 12.15 21.81
C LYS A 157 -9.25 13.02 20.56
N THR A 158 -10.04 12.81 19.50
CA THR A 158 -9.91 13.55 18.24
C THR A 158 -10.23 15.04 18.36
N PHE A 159 -11.13 15.41 19.28
CA PHE A 159 -11.40 16.81 19.57
C PHE A 159 -10.16 17.46 20.20
N ILE A 160 -9.58 16.85 21.24
CA ILE A 160 -8.38 17.34 21.92
C ILE A 160 -7.17 17.37 20.98
N GLY A 161 -6.94 16.32 20.19
CA GLY A 161 -5.89 16.31 19.17
C GLY A 161 -6.01 17.46 18.17
N SER A 162 -7.22 17.69 17.64
CA SER A 162 -7.47 18.81 16.72
C SER A 162 -7.31 20.19 17.38
N LEU A 163 -7.65 20.31 18.67
CA LEU A 163 -7.52 21.54 19.43
C LEU A 163 -6.04 21.87 19.68
N ILE A 164 -5.24 20.89 20.09
CA ILE A 164 -3.80 21.04 20.28
C ILE A 164 -3.13 21.44 18.97
N ALA A 165 -3.44 20.74 17.87
CA ALA A 165 -2.91 21.06 16.55
C ALA A 165 -3.29 22.48 16.09
N GLN A 166 -4.52 22.92 16.38
CA GLN A 166 -4.93 24.28 16.11
C GLN A 166 -4.14 25.31 16.93
N ILE A 167 -3.98 25.10 18.24
CA ILE A 167 -3.26 26.04 19.11
C ILE A 167 -1.81 26.17 18.65
N ILE A 168 -1.16 25.06 18.34
CA ILE A 168 0.21 25.05 17.80
C ILE A 168 0.27 25.82 16.48
N ARG A 169 -0.67 25.56 15.56
CA ARG A 169 -0.76 26.27 14.26
C ARG A 169 -0.95 27.78 14.43
N ASP A 170 -1.80 28.19 15.37
CA ASP A 170 -2.18 29.60 15.56
C ASP A 170 -1.10 30.40 16.32
N ASN A 171 -0.16 29.73 16.99
CA ASN A 171 0.87 30.35 17.83
C ASN A 171 2.32 30.04 17.38
N SER A 172 2.52 29.32 16.28
CA SER A 172 3.85 29.03 15.73
C SER A 172 3.83 28.83 14.22
N ASP A 173 5.03 28.82 13.62
CA ASP A 173 5.25 28.47 12.22
C ASP A 173 5.72 27.02 12.01
N GLU A 174 5.82 26.22 13.07
CA GLU A 174 6.37 24.85 13.10
C GLU A 174 5.46 23.77 12.51
N SER A 175 5.90 23.07 11.46
CA SER A 175 5.04 22.13 10.72
C SER A 175 4.55 20.96 11.60
N ILE A 176 3.29 20.54 11.38
CA ILE A 176 2.64 19.49 12.17
C ILE A 176 2.42 18.26 11.30
N LEU A 177 2.99 17.13 11.70
CA LEU A 177 2.71 15.80 11.14
C LEU A 177 1.72 15.08 12.03
N CYS A 178 0.52 14.79 11.51
CA CYS A 178 -0.45 13.92 12.14
C CYS A 178 -0.30 12.50 11.58
N VAL A 179 -0.01 11.54 12.45
CA VAL A 179 0.11 10.13 12.11
C VAL A 179 -1.07 9.38 12.71
N CYS A 180 -1.78 8.60 11.89
CA CYS A 180 -2.89 7.76 12.34
C CYS A 180 -2.69 6.31 11.89
N TYR A 181 -3.23 5.36 12.63
CA TYR A 181 -3.28 3.97 12.18
C TYR A 181 -4.27 3.80 11.02
N THR A 182 -5.50 4.30 11.19
CA THR A 182 -6.57 4.15 10.20
C THR A 182 -6.73 5.36 9.26
N ASN A 183 -7.17 5.12 8.02
CA ASN A 183 -7.56 6.21 7.09
C ASN A 183 -8.74 7.01 7.63
N HIS A 184 -9.65 6.38 8.38
CA HIS A 184 -10.83 7.05 8.93
C HIS A 184 -10.46 8.09 9.99
N ALA A 185 -9.61 7.71 10.97
CA ALA A 185 -9.11 8.63 11.97
C ALA A 185 -8.34 9.80 11.34
N LEU A 186 -7.51 9.51 10.34
CA LEU A 186 -6.79 10.52 9.58
C LEU A 186 -7.73 11.51 8.90
N ASP A 187 -8.73 11.01 8.17
CA ASP A 187 -9.69 11.84 7.45
C ASP A 187 -10.47 12.72 8.43
N GLN A 188 -10.92 12.17 9.56
CA GLN A 188 -11.64 12.90 10.60
C GLN A 188 -10.78 14.04 11.18
N PHE A 189 -9.52 13.77 11.50
CA PHE A 189 -8.60 14.78 12.02
C PHE A 189 -8.37 15.91 11.01
N LEU A 190 -8.06 15.57 9.76
CA LEU A 190 -7.79 16.55 8.71
C LEU A 190 -9.04 17.37 8.36
N GLU A 191 -10.23 16.77 8.36
CA GLU A 191 -11.48 17.51 8.19
C GLU A 191 -11.72 18.55 9.29
N HIS A 192 -11.39 18.23 10.54
CA HIS A 192 -11.45 19.22 11.62
C HIS A 192 -10.49 20.38 11.36
N MET A 193 -9.27 20.11 10.91
CA MET A 193 -8.31 21.17 10.57
C MET A 193 -8.77 22.05 9.40
N LEU A 194 -9.42 21.46 8.39
CA LEU A 194 -10.06 22.20 7.29
C LEU A 194 -11.21 23.07 7.78
N LYS A 195 -12.10 22.53 8.63
CA LYS A 195 -13.22 23.28 9.24
C LYS A 195 -12.71 24.47 10.08
N ARG A 196 -11.55 24.30 10.72
CA ARG A 196 -10.82 25.35 11.46
C ARG A 196 -9.99 26.27 10.57
N GLY A 197 -10.17 26.22 9.24
CA GLY A 197 -9.64 27.21 8.29
C GLY A 197 -8.24 26.95 7.73
N GLU A 198 -7.57 25.85 8.07
CA GLU A 198 -6.27 25.54 7.45
C GLU A 198 -6.45 25.05 6.01
N LYS A 199 -5.66 25.60 5.08
CA LYS A 199 -5.70 25.24 3.65
C LYS A 199 -4.36 24.73 3.13
N ARG A 200 -3.25 24.99 3.84
CA ARG A 200 -1.93 24.41 3.59
C ARG A 200 -1.88 23.00 4.20
N LEU A 201 -2.71 22.11 3.66
CA LEU A 201 -2.89 20.76 4.16
C LEU A 201 -2.49 19.76 3.08
N VAL A 202 -1.74 18.73 3.46
CA VAL A 202 -1.38 17.61 2.59
C VAL A 202 -1.77 16.30 3.26
N ARG A 203 -2.52 15.47 2.55
CA ARG A 203 -2.86 14.11 2.96
C ARG A 203 -2.00 13.11 2.21
N VAL A 204 -1.20 12.35 2.94
CA VAL A 204 -0.30 11.30 2.45
C VAL A 204 -0.94 9.93 2.69
N GLY A 205 -1.02 9.12 1.65
CA GLY A 205 -1.70 7.83 1.66
C GLY A 205 -2.81 7.74 0.61
N GLY A 206 -3.05 6.55 0.08
CA GLY A 206 -4.16 6.30 -0.83
C GLY A 206 -5.42 5.94 -0.04
N ARG A 207 -6.61 6.19 -0.62
CA ARG A 207 -7.94 5.76 -0.14
C ARG A 207 -8.63 6.69 0.87
N THR A 208 -8.78 7.99 0.55
CA THR A 208 -9.77 8.82 1.27
C THR A 208 -11.19 8.53 0.78
N LYS A 209 -12.15 8.50 1.70
CA LYS A 209 -13.60 8.55 1.37
C LYS A 209 -14.13 9.97 1.37
N SER A 210 -13.40 10.91 1.95
CA SER A 210 -13.82 12.30 2.05
C SER A 210 -13.62 13.02 0.72
N GLU A 211 -14.73 13.38 0.06
CA GLU A 211 -14.70 14.19 -1.17
C GLU A 211 -13.98 15.52 -0.99
N VAL A 212 -14.01 16.08 0.22
CA VAL A 212 -13.33 17.33 0.54
C VAL A 212 -11.82 17.13 0.63
N LEU A 213 -11.35 15.98 1.12
CA LEU A 213 -9.93 15.67 1.26
C LEU A 213 -9.27 15.16 -0.01
N LYS A 214 -10.03 14.62 -0.98
CA LYS A 214 -9.47 14.17 -2.28
C LYS A 214 -8.59 15.22 -2.97
N LYS A 215 -8.95 16.51 -2.86
CA LYS A 215 -8.17 17.62 -3.45
C LYS A 215 -6.89 17.97 -2.69
N TYR A 216 -6.74 17.46 -1.46
CA TYR A 216 -5.56 17.64 -0.61
C TYR A 216 -4.67 16.40 -0.55
N GLU A 217 -5.05 15.30 -1.24
CA GLU A 217 -4.17 14.15 -1.40
C GLU A 217 -2.90 14.55 -2.15
N LEU A 218 -1.73 14.08 -1.68
CA LEU A 218 -0.44 14.40 -2.28
C LEU A 218 -0.46 14.14 -3.80
N LYS A 219 -0.94 12.97 -4.23
CA LYS A 219 -1.07 12.62 -5.66
C LYS A 219 -1.93 13.62 -6.46
N ALA A 220 -3.02 14.10 -5.89
CA ALA A 220 -3.90 15.06 -6.53
C ALA A 220 -3.26 16.45 -6.62
N LEU A 221 -2.57 16.87 -5.55
CA LEU A 221 -1.79 18.11 -5.53
C LEU A 221 -0.64 18.05 -6.53
N SER A 222 0.10 16.95 -6.61
CA SER A 222 1.20 16.75 -7.58
C SER A 222 0.69 16.79 -9.01
N LYS A 223 -0.46 16.17 -9.29
CA LYS A 223 -1.11 16.26 -10.61
C LYS A 223 -1.54 17.69 -10.95
N LYS A 224 -2.08 18.42 -9.96
CA LYS A 224 -2.50 19.81 -10.14
C LYS A 224 -1.31 20.73 -10.38
N GLU A 225 -0.24 20.59 -9.61
CA GLU A 225 0.98 21.40 -9.74
C GLU A 225 1.64 21.19 -11.10
N ARG A 226 1.66 19.94 -11.59
CA ARG A 226 2.08 19.59 -12.96
C ARG A 226 1.25 20.26 -14.04
N SER A 227 -0.06 20.43 -13.81
CA SER A 227 -0.96 21.05 -14.78
C SER A 227 -0.92 22.58 -14.80
N LEU A 228 -0.65 23.21 -13.65
CA LEU A 228 -0.61 24.67 -13.49
C LEU A 228 0.75 25.23 -13.87
N SER A 229 1.81 24.49 -13.55
CA SER A 229 3.13 24.84 -14.01
C SER A 229 3.30 24.34 -15.45
N VAL A 230 3.55 25.24 -16.39
CA VAL A 230 4.27 24.88 -17.62
C VAL A 230 5.76 24.66 -17.24
N SER A 231 6.00 23.86 -16.21
CA SER A 231 7.32 23.61 -15.63
C SER A 231 8.08 22.67 -16.54
N ASP A 232 9.40 22.86 -16.58
CA ASP A 232 10.32 21.93 -17.20
C ASP A 232 10.18 20.51 -16.61
N ALA A 233 9.75 20.38 -15.35
CA ALA A 233 9.47 19.10 -14.70
C ALA A 233 8.33 18.31 -15.37
N ASP A 234 7.23 18.97 -15.77
CA ASP A 234 6.11 18.28 -16.41
C ASP A 234 6.42 17.91 -17.88
N LYS A 235 7.20 18.74 -18.58
CA LYS A 235 7.74 18.39 -19.91
C LYS A 235 8.68 17.18 -19.81
N ARG A 236 9.58 17.19 -18.82
CA ARG A 236 10.52 16.10 -18.53
C ARG A 236 9.77 14.81 -18.18
N MET A 237 8.79 14.87 -17.28
CA MET A 237 7.92 13.75 -16.91
C MET A 237 7.20 13.15 -18.13
N ARG A 238 6.58 13.99 -18.97
CA ARG A 238 5.90 13.52 -20.19
C ARG A 238 6.86 12.88 -21.20
N SER A 239 8.05 13.45 -21.36
CA SER A 239 9.11 12.89 -22.21
C SER A 239 9.57 11.52 -21.69
N VAL A 240 9.87 11.40 -20.40
CA VAL A 240 10.29 10.15 -19.75
C VAL A 240 9.20 9.09 -19.89
N VAL A 241 7.94 9.42 -19.61
CA VAL A 241 6.82 8.47 -19.75
C VAL A 241 6.65 8.01 -21.20
N ALA A 242 6.80 8.90 -22.19
CA ALA A 242 6.72 8.54 -23.60
C ALA A 242 7.86 7.58 -24.00
N GLN A 243 9.09 7.84 -23.53
CA GLN A 243 10.24 6.97 -23.78
C GLN A 243 10.07 5.61 -23.09
N MET A 244 9.53 5.56 -21.87
CA MET A 244 9.20 4.30 -21.19
C MET A 244 8.19 3.47 -22.00
N HIS A 245 7.16 4.11 -22.56
CA HIS A 245 6.21 3.44 -23.44
C HIS A 245 6.88 2.90 -24.71
N GLN A 246 7.82 3.65 -25.29
CA GLN A 246 8.60 3.20 -26.43
C GLN A 246 9.46 1.97 -26.09
N CYS A 247 10.19 1.98 -24.97
CA CYS A 247 10.95 0.80 -24.52
C CYS A 247 10.05 -0.42 -24.28
N LYS A 248 8.85 -0.21 -23.71
CA LYS A 248 7.89 -1.30 -23.51
C LYS A 248 7.41 -1.90 -24.83
N ASN A 249 7.12 -1.05 -25.82
CA ASN A 249 6.72 -1.51 -27.16
C ASN A 249 7.87 -2.26 -27.84
N GLU A 250 9.09 -1.73 -27.77
CA GLU A 250 10.30 -2.37 -28.30
C GLU A 250 10.51 -3.76 -27.71
N ILE A 251 10.43 -3.90 -26.37
CA ILE A 251 10.53 -5.21 -25.70
C ILE A 251 9.41 -6.16 -26.16
N THR A 252 8.18 -5.66 -26.31
CA THR A 252 7.04 -6.47 -26.74
C THR A 252 7.21 -6.97 -28.17
N GLU A 253 7.69 -6.12 -29.07
CA GLU A 253 7.99 -6.49 -30.46
C GLU A 253 9.10 -7.55 -30.53
N LEU A 254 10.21 -7.35 -29.83
CA LEU A 254 11.32 -8.32 -29.77
C LEU A 254 10.87 -9.68 -29.22
N LEU A 255 10.05 -9.68 -28.17
CA LEU A 255 9.51 -10.91 -27.60
C LEU A 255 8.50 -11.60 -28.53
N GLN A 256 7.71 -10.85 -29.31
CA GLN A 256 6.84 -11.43 -30.33
C GLN A 256 7.67 -12.08 -31.44
N THR A 257 8.77 -11.45 -31.87
CA THR A 257 9.66 -12.01 -32.90
C THR A 257 10.30 -13.32 -32.43
N LEU A 258 10.67 -13.45 -31.15
CA LEU A 258 11.22 -14.70 -30.59
C LEU A 258 10.24 -15.89 -30.67
N GLN A 259 8.94 -15.63 -30.70
CA GLN A 259 7.91 -16.67 -30.77
C GLN A 259 7.60 -17.12 -32.20
N LEU A 260 8.01 -16.35 -33.21
CA LEU A 260 7.75 -16.68 -34.61
C LEU A 260 8.74 -17.76 -35.10
N PRO A 261 8.35 -18.58 -36.09
CA PRO A 261 9.29 -19.42 -36.82
C PRO A 261 10.41 -18.57 -37.45
N LEU A 262 11.60 -19.13 -37.63
CA LEU A 262 12.69 -18.44 -38.32
C LEU A 262 12.27 -18.09 -39.75
N GLU A 263 12.04 -16.80 -40.00
CA GLU A 263 11.76 -16.22 -41.32
C GLU A 263 13.06 -15.90 -42.05
N TRP A 264 13.02 -15.81 -43.39
CA TRP A 264 14.21 -15.52 -44.19
C TRP A 264 14.85 -14.21 -43.80
N LYS A 265 14.05 -13.16 -43.56
CA LYS A 265 14.55 -11.83 -43.15
C LYS A 265 15.47 -11.87 -41.94
N HIS A 266 15.29 -12.84 -41.03
CA HIS A 266 16.13 -12.99 -39.84
C HIS A 266 17.32 -13.95 -40.07
N ALA A 267 17.13 -14.97 -40.90
CA ALA A 267 18.21 -15.88 -41.29
C ALA A 267 19.23 -15.19 -42.19
N ARG A 268 18.77 -14.24 -43.01
CA ARG A 268 19.57 -13.48 -43.97
C ARG A 268 20.74 -12.77 -43.31
N ASP A 269 20.52 -12.03 -42.23
CA ASP A 269 21.58 -11.28 -41.53
C ASP A 269 22.71 -12.22 -41.02
N VAL A 270 22.35 -13.39 -40.50
CA VAL A 270 23.32 -14.42 -40.06
C VAL A 270 24.07 -15.03 -41.24
N LEU A 271 23.35 -15.28 -42.34
CA LEU A 271 23.88 -15.90 -43.56
C LEU A 271 24.76 -14.96 -44.38
N GLU A 272 24.46 -13.66 -44.40
CA GLU A 272 25.25 -12.61 -45.06
C GLU A 272 26.64 -12.51 -44.42
N ASN A 273 26.72 -12.57 -43.09
CA ASN A 273 28.00 -12.58 -42.36
C ASN A 273 28.89 -13.79 -42.70
N SER A 274 28.29 -14.88 -43.19
CA SER A 274 29.00 -16.12 -43.58
C SER A 274 29.10 -16.30 -45.10
N ASN A 275 28.66 -15.31 -45.90
CA ASN A 275 28.54 -15.41 -47.37
C ASN A 275 27.67 -16.59 -47.88
N LEU A 276 26.77 -17.10 -47.03
CA LEU A 276 25.89 -18.22 -47.34
C LEU A 276 24.53 -17.77 -47.90
N ALA A 277 24.21 -16.48 -47.81
CA ALA A 277 22.95 -15.90 -48.30
C ALA A 277 22.74 -16.14 -49.81
N VAL A 278 23.84 -16.22 -50.57
CA VAL A 278 23.85 -16.55 -52.01
C VAL A 278 23.10 -17.85 -52.36
N ASN A 279 22.96 -18.78 -51.40
CA ASN A 279 22.17 -20.00 -51.59
C ASN A 279 20.68 -19.74 -51.86
N PHE A 280 20.18 -18.55 -51.53
CA PHE A 280 18.78 -18.16 -51.67
C PHE A 280 18.58 -16.90 -52.52
N ASP A 281 19.66 -16.30 -53.02
CA ASP A 281 19.60 -15.10 -53.85
C ASP A 281 18.98 -15.40 -55.22
N ILE A 282 18.20 -14.44 -55.72
CA ILE A 282 17.57 -14.53 -57.04
C ILE A 282 18.21 -13.47 -57.95
N ILE A 283 18.78 -13.93 -59.07
CA ILE A 283 19.33 -13.05 -60.10
C ILE A 283 18.16 -12.37 -60.82
N HIS A 284 17.93 -11.10 -60.52
CA HIS A 284 16.93 -10.29 -61.22
C HIS A 284 17.47 -9.79 -62.57
N HIS A 285 16.94 -10.32 -63.67
CA HIS A 285 17.15 -9.75 -65.00
C HIS A 285 16.04 -8.74 -65.34
N ASP A 286 16.41 -7.49 -65.60
CA ASP A 286 15.59 -6.44 -66.24
C ASP A 286 14.17 -6.25 -65.67
N GLY A 287 14.00 -6.32 -64.35
CA GLY A 287 12.72 -6.01 -63.67
C GLY A 287 11.62 -7.08 -63.82
N PHE A 288 11.93 -8.27 -64.33
CA PHE A 288 11.02 -9.41 -64.37
C PHE A 288 11.07 -10.23 -63.07
N ALA A 289 9.92 -10.65 -62.56
CA ALA A 289 9.82 -11.51 -61.38
C ALA A 289 9.88 -13.00 -61.78
N VAL A 290 10.65 -13.80 -61.04
CA VAL A 290 10.66 -15.25 -61.20
C VAL A 290 9.35 -15.81 -60.64
N VAL A 291 8.62 -16.59 -61.44
CA VAL A 291 7.34 -17.20 -61.05
C VAL A 291 7.39 -18.71 -61.24
N GLY A 292 6.83 -19.44 -60.28
CA GLY A 292 6.71 -20.90 -60.33
C GLY A 292 5.61 -21.37 -61.28
N ARG A 293 5.48 -22.70 -61.42
CA ARG A 293 4.51 -23.37 -62.33
C ARG A 293 3.04 -22.95 -62.13
N ASN A 294 2.69 -22.36 -60.98
CA ASN A 294 1.33 -21.92 -60.63
C ASN A 294 1.16 -20.38 -60.60
N ASN A 295 2.02 -19.60 -61.28
CA ASN A 295 2.06 -18.13 -61.20
C ASN A 295 2.34 -17.57 -59.78
N THR A 296 2.83 -18.40 -58.86
CA THR A 296 3.31 -17.94 -57.56
C THR A 296 4.66 -17.27 -57.73
N LYS A 297 4.80 -16.03 -57.24
CA LYS A 297 6.09 -15.34 -57.19
C LYS A 297 7.06 -16.17 -56.34
N ILE A 298 8.24 -16.45 -56.90
CA ILE A 298 9.35 -17.07 -56.20
C ILE A 298 10.26 -15.92 -55.78
N ASP A 299 10.32 -15.68 -54.48
CA ASP A 299 11.27 -14.79 -53.82
C ASP A 299 12.17 -15.60 -52.88
N GLU A 300 13.14 -14.92 -52.27
CA GLU A 300 14.11 -15.53 -51.35
C GLU A 300 13.41 -16.21 -50.15
N ASP A 301 12.32 -15.61 -49.65
CA ASP A 301 11.44 -16.19 -48.62
C ASP A 301 10.83 -17.54 -49.06
N TYR A 302 10.37 -17.63 -50.30
CA TYR A 302 9.86 -18.87 -50.88
C TYR A 302 10.96 -19.94 -50.91
N LEU A 303 12.16 -19.60 -51.39
CA LEU A 303 13.29 -20.54 -51.49
C LEU A 303 13.72 -21.04 -50.11
N PHE A 304 13.87 -20.14 -49.14
CA PHE A 304 14.18 -20.50 -47.76
C PHE A 304 13.11 -21.40 -47.14
N SER A 305 11.83 -21.12 -47.41
CA SER A 305 10.72 -21.94 -46.93
C SER A 305 10.69 -23.33 -47.58
N SER A 306 10.97 -23.43 -48.87
CA SER A 306 11.15 -24.71 -49.58
C SER A 306 12.31 -25.52 -49.02
N TRP A 307 13.45 -24.87 -48.76
CA TRP A 307 14.60 -25.50 -48.14
C TRP A 307 14.29 -26.05 -46.73
N LYS A 308 13.59 -25.27 -45.89
CA LYS A 308 13.11 -25.71 -44.57
C LYS A 308 12.18 -26.93 -44.64
N ARG A 309 11.37 -27.05 -45.70
CA ARG A 309 10.47 -28.20 -45.92
C ARG A 309 11.19 -29.45 -46.44
N GLY A 310 12.49 -29.37 -46.72
CA GLY A 310 13.28 -30.48 -47.25
C GLY A 310 13.12 -30.67 -48.77
N GLU A 311 12.64 -29.65 -49.49
CA GLU A 311 12.53 -29.69 -50.94
C GLU A 311 13.93 -29.62 -51.61
N GLU A 312 14.01 -30.13 -52.83
CA GLU A 312 15.21 -30.08 -53.66
C GLU A 312 15.43 -28.67 -54.24
N CYS A 313 16.69 -28.35 -54.56
CA CYS A 313 17.03 -27.09 -55.21
C CYS A 313 16.35 -27.01 -56.59
N PRO A 314 15.70 -25.89 -56.95
CA PRO A 314 15.17 -25.72 -58.29
C PRO A 314 16.28 -25.83 -59.35
N GLU A 315 16.04 -26.56 -60.46
CA GLU A 315 17.04 -26.79 -61.52
C GLU A 315 17.71 -25.50 -62.03
N TRP A 316 16.93 -24.45 -62.24
CA TRP A 316 17.42 -23.15 -62.71
C TRP A 316 18.35 -22.46 -61.71
N LEU A 317 18.12 -22.65 -60.41
CA LEU A 317 18.95 -22.08 -59.35
C LEU A 317 20.25 -22.90 -59.25
N GLN A 318 20.13 -24.23 -59.33
CA GLN A 318 21.26 -25.16 -59.31
C GLN A 318 22.27 -24.92 -60.44
N GLU A 319 21.81 -24.55 -61.64
CA GLU A 319 22.67 -24.20 -62.78
C GLU A 319 23.39 -22.85 -62.60
N SER A 320 22.87 -21.97 -61.75
CA SER A 320 23.37 -20.61 -61.53
C SER A 320 24.13 -20.40 -60.21
N LEU A 321 24.06 -21.37 -59.29
CA LEU A 321 24.71 -21.30 -57.97
C LEU A 321 26.22 -21.52 -58.08
N GLU A 322 26.99 -20.44 -58.00
CA GLU A 322 28.46 -20.48 -57.94
C GLU A 322 28.96 -20.57 -56.48
N VAL A 323 28.71 -21.72 -55.82
CA VAL A 323 29.07 -21.95 -54.41
C VAL A 323 29.87 -23.26 -54.28
N GLU A 324 30.89 -23.30 -53.42
CA GLU A 324 31.63 -24.54 -53.14
C GLU A 324 30.70 -25.62 -52.54
N GLU A 325 30.98 -26.91 -52.79
CA GLU A 325 30.13 -28.01 -52.28
C GLU A 325 29.96 -27.98 -50.75
N THR A 326 30.96 -27.48 -50.03
CA THR A 326 30.95 -27.32 -48.57
C THR A 326 30.00 -26.23 -48.07
N ASP A 327 29.72 -25.22 -48.90
CA ASP A 327 28.89 -24.05 -48.58
C ASP A 327 27.51 -24.10 -49.25
N ASN A 328 27.24 -25.16 -50.02
CA ASN A 328 25.96 -25.39 -50.67
C ASN A 328 24.93 -25.96 -49.69
N LEU A 329 24.06 -25.09 -49.17
CA LEU A 329 23.05 -25.44 -48.18
C LEU A 329 22.00 -26.41 -48.72
N TRP A 330 21.79 -26.48 -50.04
CA TRP A 330 20.80 -27.37 -50.65
C TRP A 330 21.22 -28.84 -50.63
N LEU A 331 22.52 -29.14 -50.49
CA LEU A 331 23.05 -30.51 -50.37
C LEU A 331 22.85 -31.12 -48.97
N LEU A 332 22.47 -30.30 -47.99
CA LEU A 332 22.24 -30.76 -46.61
C LEU A 332 21.03 -31.69 -46.51
N LEU A 333 21.20 -32.81 -45.79
CA LEU A 333 20.11 -33.73 -45.45
C LEU A 333 19.09 -33.05 -44.51
N PRO A 334 17.82 -33.49 -44.47
CA PRO A 334 16.80 -32.87 -43.61
C PRO A 334 17.20 -32.72 -42.14
N ALA A 335 17.93 -33.68 -41.57
CA ALA A 335 18.44 -33.60 -40.20
C ALA A 335 19.49 -32.48 -40.02
N GLN A 336 20.39 -32.30 -41.00
CA GLN A 336 21.41 -31.24 -40.99
C GLN A 336 20.79 -29.85 -41.23
N ARG A 337 19.74 -29.76 -42.05
CA ARG A 337 18.97 -28.52 -42.22
C ARG A 337 18.31 -28.10 -40.89
N LEU A 338 17.74 -29.06 -40.15
CA LEU A 338 17.14 -28.79 -38.85
C LEU A 338 18.19 -28.30 -37.82
N GLU A 339 19.38 -28.90 -37.81
CA GLU A 339 20.50 -28.47 -36.97
C GLU A 339 20.89 -27.01 -37.27
N ARG A 340 21.07 -26.66 -38.55
CA ARG A 340 21.33 -25.27 -38.98
C ARG A 340 20.22 -24.29 -38.60
N ILE A 341 18.96 -24.67 -38.75
CA ILE A 341 17.81 -23.84 -38.35
C ILE A 341 17.84 -23.58 -36.85
N ASN A 342 18.16 -24.60 -36.04
CA ASN A 342 18.27 -24.46 -34.60
C ASN A 342 19.45 -23.57 -34.19
N GLU A 343 20.62 -23.72 -34.83
CA GLU A 343 21.78 -22.86 -34.63
C GLU A 343 21.46 -21.38 -34.94
N TRP A 344 20.88 -21.10 -36.11
CA TRP A 344 20.53 -19.72 -36.48
C TRP A 344 19.43 -19.14 -35.60
N LYS A 345 18.47 -19.97 -35.17
CA LYS A 345 17.45 -19.56 -34.21
C LYS A 345 18.07 -19.27 -32.83
N GLN A 346 19.10 -20.00 -32.43
CA GLN A 346 19.84 -19.73 -31.20
C GLN A 346 20.59 -18.40 -31.30
N LEU A 347 21.34 -18.16 -32.37
CA LEU A 347 22.05 -16.89 -32.60
C LEU A 347 21.10 -15.70 -32.62
N GLN A 348 19.96 -15.82 -33.32
CA GLN A 348 18.91 -14.81 -33.31
C GLN A 348 18.39 -14.58 -31.89
N SER A 349 18.18 -15.65 -31.11
CA SER A 349 17.71 -15.53 -29.74
C SER A 349 18.73 -14.81 -28.85
N GLU A 350 20.02 -15.08 -29.01
CA GLU A 350 21.11 -14.43 -28.28
C GLU A 350 21.12 -12.92 -28.57
N GLU A 351 21.09 -12.52 -29.84
CA GLU A 351 21.06 -11.11 -30.25
C GLU A 351 19.79 -10.38 -29.73
N MET A 352 18.61 -10.97 -29.92
CA MET A 352 17.36 -10.37 -29.41
C MET A 352 17.34 -10.30 -27.89
N ASN A 353 17.95 -11.26 -27.18
CA ASN A 353 18.10 -11.18 -25.73
C ASN A 353 18.96 -9.98 -25.33
N GLU A 354 20.08 -9.70 -26.02
CA GLU A 354 20.90 -8.51 -25.77
C GLU A 354 20.12 -7.20 -26.00
N MET A 355 19.33 -7.13 -27.09
CA MET A 355 18.46 -5.99 -27.36
C MET A 355 17.41 -5.80 -26.27
N ILE A 356 16.77 -6.89 -25.82
CA ILE A 356 15.79 -6.87 -24.73
C ILE A 356 16.43 -6.37 -23.43
N GLN A 357 17.63 -6.85 -23.08
CA GLN A 357 18.33 -6.37 -21.87
C GLN A 357 18.67 -4.88 -21.98
N THR A 358 19.09 -4.42 -23.15
CA THR A 358 19.39 -3.00 -23.40
C THR A 358 18.15 -2.12 -23.30
N ALA A 359 17.02 -2.54 -23.88
CA ALA A 359 15.74 -1.84 -23.76
C ALA A 359 15.22 -1.85 -22.31
N ARG A 360 15.41 -2.96 -21.60
CA ARG A 360 15.06 -3.08 -20.17
C ARG A 360 15.88 -2.14 -19.30
N GLN A 361 17.22 -2.09 -19.47
CA GLN A 361 18.06 -1.19 -18.70
C GLN A 361 17.64 0.28 -18.90
N ARG A 362 17.40 0.68 -20.16
CA ARG A 362 16.86 2.01 -20.47
C ARG A 362 15.53 2.28 -19.77
N TYR A 363 14.63 1.28 -19.74
CA TYR A 363 13.36 1.40 -19.03
C TYR A 363 13.57 1.58 -17.52
N GLU A 364 14.49 0.82 -16.91
CA GLU A 364 14.83 0.92 -15.48
C GLU A 364 15.39 2.30 -15.14
N ASP A 365 16.32 2.82 -15.95
CA ASP A 365 16.90 4.16 -15.78
C ASP A 365 15.83 5.26 -15.90
N LEU A 366 14.97 5.19 -16.93
CA LEU A 366 13.84 6.11 -17.10
C LEU A 366 12.81 6.00 -15.96
N SER A 367 12.60 4.79 -15.43
CA SER A 367 11.73 4.57 -14.29
C SER A 367 12.28 5.22 -13.02
N ALA A 368 13.60 5.16 -12.81
CA ALA A 368 14.26 5.86 -11.70
C ALA A 368 14.13 7.39 -11.87
N GLU A 369 14.42 7.92 -13.05
CA GLU A 369 14.27 9.34 -13.35
C GLU A 369 12.82 9.84 -13.14
N LYS A 370 11.83 9.04 -13.54
CA LYS A 370 10.41 9.34 -13.30
C LYS A 370 10.10 9.45 -11.80
N VAL A 371 10.68 8.58 -10.98
CA VAL A 371 10.53 8.64 -9.52
C VAL A 371 11.16 9.93 -8.98
N ASP A 372 12.37 10.26 -9.41
CA ASP A 372 13.09 11.46 -8.96
C ASP A 372 12.32 12.75 -9.25
N ILE A 373 11.80 12.91 -10.48
CA ILE A 373 10.96 14.07 -10.84
C ILE A 373 9.67 14.08 -10.00
N GLY A 374 9.13 12.90 -9.70
CA GLY A 374 7.99 12.76 -8.80
C GLY A 374 8.29 13.28 -7.39
N LEU A 375 9.43 12.87 -6.83
CA LEU A 375 9.91 13.26 -5.51
C LEU A 375 10.20 14.76 -5.44
N GLU A 376 10.75 15.38 -6.49
CA GLU A 376 10.99 16.83 -6.54
C GLU A 376 9.68 17.62 -6.38
N ILE A 377 8.63 17.22 -7.10
CA ILE A 377 7.31 17.87 -7.04
C ILE A 377 6.66 17.63 -5.67
N ASP A 378 6.71 16.40 -5.18
CA ASP A 378 6.14 16.03 -3.89
C ASP A 378 6.84 16.79 -2.75
N SER A 379 8.17 16.94 -2.82
CA SER A 379 8.97 17.73 -1.88
C SER A 379 8.52 19.19 -1.83
N TYR A 380 8.40 19.84 -3.00
CA TYR A 380 7.93 21.22 -3.10
C TYR A 380 6.51 21.42 -2.52
N ILE A 381 5.62 20.46 -2.72
CA ILE A 381 4.26 20.50 -2.15
C ILE A 381 4.31 20.34 -0.63
N LEU A 382 5.08 19.38 -0.15
CA LEU A 382 5.22 19.11 1.28
C LEU A 382 5.82 20.32 1.99
N GLU A 383 6.87 20.94 1.45
CA GLU A 383 7.53 22.14 2.00
C GLU A 383 6.52 23.25 2.33
N LYS A 384 5.53 23.47 1.45
CA LYS A 384 4.51 24.51 1.63
C LYS A 384 3.39 24.17 2.60
N ALA A 385 3.27 22.90 3.01
CA ALA A 385 2.21 22.47 3.91
C ALA A 385 2.43 23.04 5.32
N ARG A 386 1.36 23.26 6.07
CA ARG A 386 1.38 23.53 7.52
C ARG A 386 1.05 22.25 8.29
N ILE A 387 0.05 21.52 7.80
CA ILE A 387 -0.43 20.26 8.34
C ILE A 387 -0.19 19.17 7.31
N ILE A 388 0.56 18.15 7.69
CA ILE A 388 0.71 16.93 6.92
C ILE A 388 0.01 15.82 7.69
N GLY A 389 -0.94 15.15 7.06
CA GLY A 389 -1.57 13.97 7.63
C GLY A 389 -1.12 12.72 6.89
N ALA A 390 -0.72 11.67 7.61
CA ALA A 390 -0.30 10.41 7.03
C ALA A 390 -0.83 9.22 7.83
N THR A 391 -1.14 8.11 7.14
CA THR A 391 -1.21 6.82 7.84
C THR A 391 0.19 6.40 8.27
N THR A 392 0.32 5.53 9.27
CA THR A 392 1.63 5.02 9.71
C THR A 392 2.49 4.47 8.56
N THR A 393 1.89 3.70 7.66
CA THR A 393 2.53 3.19 6.44
C THR A 393 2.89 4.30 5.44
N GLY A 394 2.03 5.32 5.32
CA GLY A 394 2.29 6.50 4.50
C GLY A 394 3.47 7.32 5.04
N ALA A 395 3.53 7.55 6.34
CA ALA A 395 4.62 8.27 7.00
C ALA A 395 5.97 7.56 6.76
N ALA A 396 5.99 6.24 6.88
CA ALA A 396 7.20 5.45 6.60
C ALA A 396 7.61 5.51 5.11
N LYS A 397 6.65 5.36 4.18
CA LYS A 397 6.92 5.39 2.73
C LYS A 397 7.49 6.73 2.26
N TYR A 398 7.06 7.83 2.88
CA TYR A 398 7.47 9.19 2.51
C TYR A 398 8.45 9.81 3.50
N ARG A 399 9.10 9.01 4.35
CA ARG A 399 9.99 9.50 5.42
C ARG A 399 11.05 10.46 4.89
N ASP A 400 11.72 10.11 3.79
CA ASP A 400 12.79 10.95 3.25
C ASP A 400 12.29 12.33 2.82
N LEU A 401 11.06 12.42 2.31
CA LEU A 401 10.45 13.72 2.01
C LEU A 401 9.98 14.45 3.27
N LEU A 402 9.47 13.71 4.25
CA LEU A 402 9.06 14.29 5.53
C LEU A 402 10.26 14.81 6.33
N SER A 403 11.43 14.15 6.22
CA SER A 403 12.67 14.58 6.85
C SER A 403 13.25 15.82 6.21
N LEU A 404 13.18 15.99 4.88
CA LEU A 404 13.62 17.23 4.22
C LEU A 404 12.91 18.48 4.74
N LYS A 405 11.67 18.34 5.21
CA LYS A 405 10.91 19.46 5.75
C LYS A 405 11.10 19.67 7.26
N SER A 406 11.53 18.65 7.99
CA SER A 406 11.43 18.55 9.46
C SER A 406 10.01 18.76 9.96
N ALA A 407 9.30 17.66 10.22
CA ALA A 407 8.07 17.72 11.00
C ALA A 407 8.43 18.00 12.47
N SER A 408 8.58 19.27 12.83
CA SER A 408 8.95 19.69 14.19
C SER A 408 7.97 19.25 15.27
N VAL A 409 6.70 19.04 14.90
CA VAL A 409 5.64 18.56 15.80
C VAL A 409 5.01 17.31 15.21
N VAL A 410 5.04 16.21 15.96
CA VAL A 410 4.39 14.95 15.59
C VAL A 410 3.24 14.68 16.54
N ILE A 411 2.03 14.49 16.00
CA ILE A 411 0.83 14.10 16.74
C ILE A 411 0.43 12.71 16.25
N VAL A 412 0.40 11.73 17.15
CA VAL A 412 -0.04 10.37 16.83
C VAL A 412 -1.42 10.14 17.43
N GLU A 413 -2.44 9.95 16.59
CA GLU A 413 -3.75 9.47 17.04
C GLU A 413 -3.79 7.94 17.02
N GLU A 414 -4.65 7.37 17.87
CA GLU A 414 -4.77 5.92 18.07
C GLU A 414 -3.42 5.31 18.50
N ALA A 415 -2.62 6.06 19.29
CA ALA A 415 -1.25 5.69 19.62
C ALA A 415 -1.11 4.33 20.35
N GLY A 416 -2.19 3.83 20.96
CA GLY A 416 -2.23 2.48 21.55
C GLY A 416 -2.22 1.35 20.51
N GLU A 417 -2.71 1.63 19.30
CA GLU A 417 -2.81 0.69 18.16
C GLU A 417 -1.69 0.85 17.14
N VAL A 418 -0.76 1.80 17.38
CA VAL A 418 0.40 2.04 16.50
C VAL A 418 1.64 1.30 17.01
N LEU A 419 2.27 0.52 16.13
CA LEU A 419 3.56 -0.13 16.42
C LEU A 419 4.62 0.91 16.77
N GLU A 420 5.44 0.64 17.80
CA GLU A 420 6.54 1.53 18.19
C GLU A 420 7.48 1.89 17.03
N PRO A 421 7.93 0.95 16.17
CA PRO A 421 8.66 1.27 14.95
C PRO A 421 8.01 2.33 14.06
N HIS A 422 6.69 2.33 13.93
CA HIS A 422 5.99 3.29 13.08
C HIS A 422 6.02 4.70 13.68
N VAL A 423 5.97 4.82 15.01
CA VAL A 423 6.13 6.11 15.68
C VAL A 423 7.57 6.60 15.53
N LEU A 424 8.55 5.74 15.84
CA LEU A 424 9.97 6.11 15.77
C LEU A 424 10.35 6.60 14.36
N THR A 425 9.92 5.89 13.32
CA THR A 425 10.23 6.27 11.93
C THR A 425 9.51 7.54 11.46
N SER A 426 8.46 7.98 12.16
CA SER A 426 7.80 9.28 11.94
C SER A 426 8.49 10.45 12.63
N LEU A 427 9.40 10.19 13.57
CA LEU A 427 10.27 11.20 14.16
C LEU A 427 11.36 11.52 13.15
N THR A 428 11.31 12.73 12.62
CA THR A 428 12.19 13.19 11.54
C THR A 428 13.37 13.98 12.09
N GLU A 429 14.52 13.82 11.43
CA GLU A 429 15.74 14.62 11.59
C GLU A 429 16.19 15.05 10.21
N ASN A 430 16.36 16.35 10.02
CA ASN A 430 16.96 16.91 8.82
C ASN A 430 18.45 17.15 9.06
N LYS A 431 19.27 16.39 8.33
CA LYS A 431 20.72 16.42 8.45
C LYS A 431 21.34 17.71 7.87
N GLU A 432 20.64 18.42 7.00
CA GLU A 432 21.16 19.61 6.32
C GLU A 432 21.04 20.87 7.18
N ASN A 433 19.91 21.04 7.88
CA ASN A 433 19.64 22.23 8.70
C ASN A 433 19.69 21.96 10.22
N SER A 434 20.02 20.73 10.63
CA SER A 434 20.05 20.29 12.04
C SER A 434 18.71 20.44 12.78
N GLU A 435 17.59 20.52 12.06
CA GLU A 435 16.27 20.50 12.68
C GLU A 435 15.80 19.07 12.90
N GLU A 436 15.32 18.80 14.11
CA GLU A 436 14.72 17.51 14.48
C GLU A 436 13.28 17.70 14.96
N THR A 437 12.60 16.59 15.21
CA THR A 437 11.30 16.60 15.88
C THR A 437 11.45 17.16 17.29
N LYS A 438 10.82 18.31 17.54
CA LYS A 438 10.95 19.09 18.79
C LYS A 438 9.88 18.70 19.82
N HIS A 439 8.76 18.12 19.37
CA HIS A 439 7.59 17.84 20.20
C HIS A 439 6.79 16.64 19.67
N LEU A 440 6.52 15.67 20.55
CA LEU A 440 5.73 14.48 20.27
C LEU A 440 4.50 14.42 21.18
N ILE A 441 3.31 14.31 20.60
CA ILE A 441 2.04 14.17 21.33
C ILE A 441 1.42 12.83 20.93
N LEU A 442 1.31 11.90 21.88
CA LEU A 442 0.70 10.59 21.68
C LEU A 442 -0.69 10.58 22.31
N ILE A 443 -1.72 10.40 21.48
CA ILE A 443 -3.12 10.35 21.90
C ILE A 443 -3.65 8.95 21.61
N GLY A 444 -3.96 8.19 22.65
CA GLY A 444 -4.30 6.78 22.50
C GLY A 444 -5.03 6.21 23.70
N ASP A 445 -5.14 4.89 23.70
CA ASP A 445 -5.65 4.16 24.86
C ASP A 445 -4.98 2.78 24.95
N HIS A 446 -4.10 2.61 25.94
CA HIS A 446 -3.33 1.38 26.12
C HIS A 446 -4.16 0.25 26.77
N LEU A 447 -5.39 0.55 27.20
CA LEU A 447 -6.33 -0.42 27.76
C LEU A 447 -7.38 -0.88 26.72
N GLN A 448 -7.24 -0.45 25.46
CA GLN A 448 -8.03 -0.94 24.32
C GLN A 448 -7.19 -1.89 23.44
N LEU A 449 -7.47 -1.92 22.13
CA LEU A 449 -6.74 -2.77 21.19
C LEU A 449 -5.27 -2.37 21.11
N ARG A 450 -4.42 -3.39 20.96
CA ARG A 450 -3.01 -3.26 20.62
C ARG A 450 -2.83 -3.30 19.09
N PRO A 451 -1.64 -2.91 18.57
CA PRO A 451 -1.32 -3.07 17.17
C PRO A 451 -1.47 -4.54 16.73
N LYS A 452 -2.15 -4.79 15.60
CA LYS A 452 -2.34 -6.13 15.05
C LYS A 452 -1.03 -6.63 14.41
N LEU A 453 -0.56 -7.80 14.86
CA LEU A 453 0.54 -8.52 14.24
C LEU A 453 0.01 -9.73 13.47
N GLU A 454 0.58 -10.00 12.30
CA GLU A 454 0.23 -11.18 11.48
C GLU A 454 0.75 -12.49 12.13
N SER A 455 1.78 -12.40 12.97
CA SER A 455 2.37 -13.56 13.64
C SER A 455 2.08 -13.55 15.13
N TYR A 456 1.27 -14.50 15.58
CA TYR A 456 0.93 -14.67 17.01
C TYR A 456 2.18 -14.79 17.89
N SER A 457 3.22 -15.51 17.43
CA SER A 457 4.45 -15.75 18.20
C SER A 457 5.23 -14.49 18.55
N LEU A 458 4.97 -13.37 17.87
CA LEU A 458 5.59 -12.07 18.13
C LEU A 458 4.81 -11.20 19.13
N THR A 459 3.61 -11.62 19.51
CA THR A 459 2.74 -10.88 20.45
C THR A 459 3.14 -11.13 21.91
N LYS A 460 2.82 -10.19 22.78
CA LYS A 460 2.97 -10.30 24.25
C LYS A 460 2.17 -11.48 24.82
N VAL A 461 1.00 -11.74 24.25
CA VAL A 461 0.11 -12.83 24.69
C VAL A 461 0.75 -14.20 24.45
N SER A 462 1.62 -14.34 23.44
CA SER A 462 2.31 -15.60 23.17
C SER A 462 3.26 -16.05 24.27
N GLY A 463 3.74 -15.12 25.10
CA GLY A 463 4.71 -15.40 26.16
C GLY A 463 6.13 -15.70 25.67
N ASN A 464 6.43 -15.48 24.38
CA ASN A 464 7.77 -15.70 23.82
C ASN A 464 8.76 -14.54 24.11
N GLY A 465 8.28 -13.43 24.67
CA GLY A 465 9.10 -12.29 25.11
C GLY A 465 9.50 -11.31 24.01
N PHE A 466 8.97 -11.44 22.79
CA PHE A 466 9.19 -10.43 21.73
C PHE A 466 8.34 -9.18 21.94
N ASP A 467 7.08 -9.36 22.34
CA ASP A 467 6.15 -8.30 22.75
C ASP A 467 6.01 -7.15 21.73
N PHE A 468 6.06 -7.45 20.43
CA PHE A 468 6.04 -6.44 19.35
C PHE A 468 4.71 -5.69 19.21
N ASP A 469 3.64 -6.19 19.82
CA ASP A 469 2.33 -5.54 19.92
C ASP A 469 2.25 -4.58 21.12
N ILE A 470 3.32 -4.37 21.88
CA ILE A 470 3.38 -3.25 22.83
C ILE A 470 3.71 -1.97 22.05
N SER A 471 2.76 -1.03 22.02
CA SER A 471 2.97 0.28 21.41
C SER A 471 3.94 1.13 22.23
N LEU A 472 4.55 2.14 21.59
CA LEU A 472 5.37 3.14 22.28
C LEU A 472 4.57 3.81 23.41
N PHE A 473 3.28 4.07 23.16
CA PHE A 473 2.37 4.65 24.13
C PHE A 473 2.21 3.76 25.38
N GLU A 474 1.94 2.46 25.20
CA GLU A 474 1.84 1.50 26.30
C GLU A 474 3.18 1.37 27.04
N ARG A 475 4.30 1.28 26.32
CA ARG A 475 5.65 1.14 26.91
C ARG A 475 5.99 2.31 27.82
N LEU A 476 5.76 3.56 27.37
CA LEU A 476 6.07 4.75 28.16
C LEU A 476 5.21 4.83 29.44
N ILE A 477 3.90 4.53 29.34
CA ILE A 477 3.01 4.49 30.50
C ILE A 477 3.49 3.43 31.52
N HIS A 478 3.79 2.22 31.06
CA HIS A 478 4.30 1.16 31.94
C HIS A 478 5.67 1.47 32.55
N SER A 479 6.47 2.29 31.87
CA SER A 479 7.76 2.78 32.38
C SER A 479 7.59 3.92 33.40
N GLY A 480 6.35 4.30 33.72
CA GLY A 480 6.04 5.34 34.70
C GLY A 480 6.22 6.76 34.17
N PHE A 481 6.06 6.97 32.86
CA PHE A 481 5.96 8.30 32.27
C PHE A 481 4.58 8.91 32.57
N ASP A 482 4.53 10.22 32.81
CA ASP A 482 3.28 10.89 33.17
C ASP A 482 2.29 10.90 31.99
N SER A 483 1.02 10.62 32.27
CA SER A 483 -0.06 10.69 31.28
C SER A 483 -1.28 11.44 31.82
N ALA A 484 -1.99 12.10 30.92
CA ALA A 484 -3.26 12.75 31.21
C ALA A 484 -4.41 11.89 30.67
N MET A 485 -5.25 11.35 31.56
CA MET A 485 -6.42 10.58 31.17
C MET A 485 -7.65 11.47 31.05
N LEU A 486 -8.31 11.46 29.89
CA LEU A 486 -9.62 12.07 29.68
C LEU A 486 -10.69 11.32 30.49
N GLY A 487 -11.57 12.05 31.14
CA GLY A 487 -12.44 11.53 32.21
C GLY A 487 -13.93 11.53 31.91
N VAL A 488 -14.42 12.29 30.91
CA VAL A 488 -15.85 12.47 30.65
C VAL A 488 -16.22 11.90 29.28
N GLN A 489 -17.14 10.93 29.21
CA GLN A 489 -17.61 10.33 27.96
C GLN A 489 -18.91 10.97 27.45
N HIS A 490 -19.00 11.17 26.13
CA HIS A 490 -20.12 11.85 25.45
C HIS A 490 -20.88 10.95 24.46
N ARG A 491 -20.57 9.66 24.39
CA ARG A 491 -21.05 8.77 23.32
C ARG A 491 -22.13 7.80 23.78
N MET A 492 -21.96 7.19 24.95
CA MET A 492 -22.74 6.02 25.37
C MET A 492 -23.76 6.41 26.42
N LYS A 493 -24.94 5.79 26.40
CA LYS A 493 -25.87 5.89 27.55
C LYS A 493 -25.22 5.31 28.81
N PRO A 494 -25.57 5.80 30.02
CA PRO A 494 -24.97 5.34 31.27
C PRO A 494 -25.00 3.82 31.48
N CYS A 495 -26.08 3.13 31.06
CA CYS A 495 -26.19 1.68 31.17
C CYS A 495 -25.16 0.90 30.34
N ILE A 496 -24.70 1.45 29.21
CA ILE A 496 -23.65 0.87 28.37
C ILE A 496 -22.27 1.27 28.92
N ALA A 497 -22.10 2.54 29.27
CA ALA A 497 -20.86 3.05 29.86
C ALA A 497 -20.49 2.32 31.17
N ASP A 498 -21.48 1.88 31.94
CA ASP A 498 -21.31 1.12 33.18
C ASP A 498 -20.54 -0.20 32.99
N LEU A 499 -20.69 -0.88 31.85
CA LEU A 499 -19.93 -2.10 31.54
C LEU A 499 -18.43 -1.79 31.48
N ILE A 500 -18.08 -0.71 30.79
CA ILE A 500 -16.71 -0.24 30.58
C ILE A 500 -16.12 0.34 31.87
N ARG A 501 -16.92 1.11 32.62
CA ARG A 501 -16.54 1.72 33.89
C ARG A 501 -16.16 0.67 34.94
N ARG A 502 -16.97 -0.38 35.07
CA ARG A 502 -16.78 -1.42 36.09
C ARG A 502 -15.61 -2.36 35.77
N GLN A 503 -15.30 -2.56 34.49
CA GLN A 503 -14.26 -3.48 34.05
C GLN A 503 -12.89 -2.82 33.88
N THR A 504 -12.86 -1.62 33.29
CA THR A 504 -11.61 -1.04 32.77
C THR A 504 -11.32 0.37 33.27
N TYR A 505 -12.35 1.24 33.38
CA TYR A 505 -12.14 2.66 33.74
C TYR A 505 -13.04 3.13 34.91
N PRO A 506 -12.69 2.81 36.17
CA PRO A 506 -13.53 3.13 37.32
C PRO A 506 -13.84 4.62 37.52
N SER A 507 -12.95 5.51 37.04
CA SER A 507 -13.09 6.97 37.16
C SER A 507 -13.84 7.62 35.99
N LEU A 508 -14.29 6.86 34.98
CA LEU A 508 -14.97 7.39 33.81
C LEU A 508 -16.36 7.96 34.16
N GLN A 509 -16.60 9.22 33.83
CA GLN A 509 -17.84 9.94 34.09
C GLN A 509 -18.68 10.10 32.83
N ASP A 510 -19.99 10.25 32.99
CA ASP A 510 -20.93 10.48 31.90
C ASP A 510 -21.21 11.98 31.74
N HIS A 511 -21.07 12.51 30.53
CA HIS A 511 -21.54 13.87 30.25
C HIS A 511 -23.07 13.93 30.37
N PRO A 512 -23.67 15.00 30.94
CA PRO A 512 -25.13 15.10 31.11
C PRO A 512 -25.94 14.91 29.82
N SER A 513 -25.35 15.21 28.65
CA SER A 513 -26.01 15.01 27.36
C SER A 513 -26.39 13.55 27.10
N VAL A 514 -25.60 12.56 27.56
CA VAL A 514 -25.87 11.15 27.25
C VAL A 514 -27.07 10.59 28.02
N ALA A 515 -27.42 11.22 29.14
CA ALA A 515 -28.63 10.88 29.89
C ALA A 515 -29.91 11.31 29.16
N SER A 516 -29.81 12.26 28.22
CA SER A 516 -30.95 12.76 27.45
C SER A 516 -31.25 11.96 26.18
N TYR A 517 -30.44 10.95 25.85
CA TYR A 517 -30.64 10.15 24.65
C TYR A 517 -31.94 9.33 24.72
N PRO A 518 -32.72 9.25 23.63
CA PRO A 518 -33.98 8.53 23.62
C PRO A 518 -33.76 7.02 23.81
N ASP A 519 -34.74 6.34 24.38
CA ASP A 519 -34.73 4.88 24.48
C ASP A 519 -34.89 4.22 23.11
N VAL A 520 -34.34 3.02 22.97
CA VAL A 520 -34.46 2.25 21.73
C VAL A 520 -35.91 1.81 21.56
N ARG A 521 -36.53 2.19 20.44
CA ARG A 521 -37.94 1.91 20.12
C ARG A 521 -38.16 0.41 19.91
N GLY A 522 -39.23 -0.11 20.49
CA GLY A 522 -39.65 -1.51 20.32
C GLY A 522 -38.93 -2.50 21.24
N VAL A 523 -37.96 -2.08 22.04
CA VAL A 523 -37.30 -2.95 23.02
C VAL A 523 -37.52 -2.42 24.44
N PRO A 524 -37.59 -3.30 25.45
CA PRO A 524 -37.86 -2.88 26.83
C PRO A 524 -36.70 -2.10 27.45
N ASP A 525 -35.46 -2.42 27.08
CA ASP A 525 -34.24 -1.84 27.64
C ASP A 525 -33.22 -1.50 26.55
N ASN A 526 -32.36 -0.53 26.84
CA ASN A 526 -31.29 -0.11 25.92
C ASN A 526 -30.07 -1.05 25.89
N LEU A 527 -30.01 -2.01 26.82
CA LEU A 527 -28.97 -3.02 26.90
C LEU A 527 -29.62 -4.35 27.26
N LEU A 528 -29.51 -5.31 26.36
CA LEU A 528 -30.09 -6.65 26.50
C LEU A 528 -29.00 -7.68 26.25
N PHE A 529 -28.95 -8.70 27.09
CA PHE A 529 -28.12 -9.88 26.89
C PHE A 529 -29.03 -11.07 26.60
N ILE A 530 -28.90 -11.67 25.42
CA ILE A 530 -29.71 -12.82 24.98
C ILE A 530 -28.85 -14.07 25.13
N ASP A 531 -29.22 -14.93 26.08
CA ASP A 531 -28.57 -16.21 26.31
C ASP A 531 -29.24 -17.33 25.51
N HIS A 532 -28.45 -18.27 24.98
CA HIS A 532 -28.95 -19.45 24.27
C HIS A 532 -27.95 -20.62 24.34
N ALA A 533 -28.46 -21.84 24.12
CA ALA A 533 -27.66 -23.07 24.15
C ALA A 533 -27.36 -23.68 22.77
N ASN A 534 -27.54 -22.92 21.68
CA ASN A 534 -27.22 -23.39 20.33
C ASN A 534 -25.71 -23.32 20.06
N PHE A 535 -25.12 -24.46 19.72
CA PHE A 535 -23.69 -24.61 19.47
C PHE A 535 -23.26 -24.02 18.12
N GLU A 536 -22.00 -23.59 18.05
CA GLU A 536 -21.34 -23.12 16.83
C GLU A 536 -21.06 -24.27 15.84
N ASN A 537 -21.02 -23.92 14.55
CA ASN A 537 -20.48 -24.75 13.47
C ASN A 537 -18.97 -24.51 13.33
N GLY A 538 -18.26 -25.50 12.76
CA GLY A 538 -16.82 -25.39 12.47
C GLY A 538 -15.90 -26.00 13.53
N ALA A 539 -16.34 -27.05 14.22
CA ALA A 539 -15.53 -27.84 15.15
C ALA A 539 -14.64 -28.90 14.45
N ASP A 540 -14.39 -28.77 13.14
CA ASP A 540 -13.39 -29.59 12.44
C ASP A 540 -12.03 -28.90 12.56
N ASP A 541 -10.99 -29.65 12.96
CA ASP A 541 -9.61 -29.17 13.22
C ASP A 541 -8.92 -28.44 12.04
N LEU A 542 -9.59 -28.33 10.88
CA LEU A 542 -9.10 -27.70 9.65
C LEU A 542 -9.74 -26.33 9.33
N ALA A 543 -10.82 -25.93 10.01
CA ALA A 543 -11.47 -24.65 9.76
C ALA A 543 -10.77 -23.50 10.50
N THR A 544 -10.30 -22.49 9.79
CA THR A 544 -9.60 -21.31 10.37
C THR A 544 -10.54 -20.30 11.03
N THR A 545 -11.86 -20.39 10.79
CA THR A 545 -12.88 -19.50 11.37
C THR A 545 -14.10 -20.26 11.88
N LYS A 546 -14.79 -19.69 12.87
CA LYS A 546 -16.02 -20.21 13.48
C LYS A 546 -17.27 -19.45 13.04
N SER A 547 -18.44 -20.08 13.13
CA SER A 547 -19.74 -19.43 12.90
C SER A 547 -20.87 -20.07 13.70
N ASN A 548 -21.94 -19.34 13.99
CA ASN A 548 -23.15 -19.82 14.64
C ASN A 548 -24.39 -19.43 13.82
N PRO A 549 -25.00 -20.37 13.07
CA PRO A 549 -26.16 -20.09 12.23
C PRO A 549 -27.39 -19.61 13.01
N PHE A 550 -27.57 -20.09 14.25
CA PHE A 550 -28.67 -19.65 15.09
C PHE A 550 -28.52 -18.18 15.46
N GLU A 551 -27.33 -17.77 15.89
CA GLU A 551 -27.03 -16.35 16.18
C GLU A 551 -27.19 -15.48 14.94
N ALA A 552 -26.74 -15.97 13.77
CA ALA A 552 -26.87 -15.23 12.53
C ALA A 552 -28.35 -14.98 12.17
N GLN A 553 -29.18 -16.02 12.23
CA GLN A 553 -30.63 -15.89 12.02
C GLN A 553 -31.27 -14.93 13.04
N LEU A 554 -30.92 -15.08 14.32
CA LEU A 554 -31.43 -14.20 15.37
C LEU A 554 -31.05 -12.73 15.12
N CYS A 555 -29.79 -12.46 14.76
CA CYS A 555 -29.31 -11.12 14.43
C CYS A 555 -30.11 -10.50 13.27
N VAL A 556 -30.34 -11.27 12.20
CA VAL A 556 -31.10 -10.80 11.03
C VAL A 556 -32.56 -10.50 11.37
N GLU A 557 -33.20 -11.35 12.18
CA GLU A 557 -34.57 -11.09 12.64
C GLU A 557 -34.67 -9.88 13.57
N ILE A 558 -33.68 -9.65 14.44
CA ILE A 558 -33.58 -8.43 15.27
C ILE A 558 -33.42 -7.19 14.39
N VAL A 559 -32.57 -7.24 13.36
CA VAL A 559 -32.40 -6.14 12.41
C VAL A 559 -33.71 -5.87 11.69
N ARG A 560 -34.41 -6.91 11.20
CA ARG A 560 -35.74 -6.78 10.59
C ARG A 560 -36.71 -6.09 11.52
N TYR A 561 -36.76 -6.54 12.77
CA TYR A 561 -37.61 -5.97 13.79
C TYR A 561 -37.34 -4.47 13.98
N LEU A 562 -36.08 -4.07 14.15
CA LEU A 562 -35.69 -2.66 14.33
C LEU A 562 -36.02 -1.80 13.11
N LEU A 563 -35.79 -2.29 11.89
CA LEU A 563 -36.15 -1.57 10.67
C LEU A 563 -37.67 -1.35 10.59
N LEU A 564 -38.48 -2.33 10.99
CA LEU A 564 -39.94 -2.19 11.08
C LEU A 564 -40.39 -1.20 12.16
N GLN A 565 -39.56 -0.92 13.18
CA GLN A 565 -39.78 0.17 14.15
C GLN A 565 -39.40 1.55 13.58
N GLY A 566 -38.96 1.62 12.32
CA GLY A 566 -38.61 2.85 11.61
C GLY A 566 -37.20 3.35 11.89
N TYR A 567 -36.26 2.46 12.23
CA TYR A 567 -34.82 2.77 12.20
C TYR A 567 -34.30 2.75 10.77
N ALA A 568 -33.40 3.67 10.43
CA ALA A 568 -32.69 3.63 9.16
C ALA A 568 -31.58 2.57 9.19
N HIS A 569 -31.24 2.00 8.04
CA HIS A 569 -30.14 1.03 7.92
C HIS A 569 -28.81 1.56 8.49
N SER A 570 -28.55 2.86 8.32
CA SER A 570 -27.34 3.53 8.83
C SER A 570 -27.29 3.67 10.36
N GLN A 571 -28.39 3.40 11.06
CA GLN A 571 -28.47 3.46 12.53
C GLN A 571 -28.26 2.09 13.20
N VAL A 572 -28.12 1.02 12.41
CA VAL A 572 -27.94 -0.35 12.90
C VAL A 572 -26.59 -0.87 12.41
N THR A 573 -25.77 -1.38 13.34
CA THR A 573 -24.48 -1.99 13.03
C THR A 573 -24.38 -3.31 13.78
N ILE A 574 -23.94 -4.35 13.08
CA ILE A 574 -23.69 -5.67 13.66
C ILE A 574 -22.19 -5.84 13.79
N LEU A 575 -21.74 -6.31 14.95
CA LEU A 575 -20.34 -6.58 15.25
C LEU A 575 -20.19 -8.05 15.61
N THR A 576 -19.20 -8.72 15.03
CA THR A 576 -18.84 -10.09 15.36
C THR A 576 -17.32 -10.26 15.22
N PRO A 577 -16.66 -11.05 16.09
CA PRO A 577 -15.21 -11.21 16.05
C PRO A 577 -14.73 -12.23 15.00
N TYR A 578 -15.62 -12.97 14.34
CA TYR A 578 -15.25 -14.05 13.42
C TYR A 578 -15.70 -13.76 11.99
N VAL A 579 -14.77 -13.85 11.05
CA VAL A 579 -15.01 -13.66 9.60
C VAL A 579 -16.07 -14.62 9.08
N GLY A 580 -15.99 -15.90 9.48
CA GLY A 580 -17.01 -16.91 9.15
C GLY A 580 -18.42 -16.56 9.64
N GLN A 581 -18.53 -15.83 10.75
CA GLN A 581 -19.81 -15.33 11.24
C GLN A 581 -20.33 -14.14 10.43
N ILE A 582 -19.44 -13.26 9.94
CA ILE A 582 -19.80 -12.19 8.99
C ILE A 582 -20.42 -12.80 7.74
N LEU A 583 -19.75 -13.80 7.13
CA LEU A 583 -20.26 -14.51 5.95
C LEU A 583 -21.64 -15.14 6.19
N THR A 584 -21.80 -15.78 7.35
CA THR A 584 -23.05 -16.43 7.74
C THR A 584 -24.19 -15.41 7.89
N ILE A 585 -23.93 -14.27 8.54
CA ILE A 585 -24.91 -13.17 8.69
C ILE A 585 -25.27 -12.57 7.33
N VAL A 586 -24.29 -12.29 6.47
CA VAL A 586 -24.52 -11.71 5.12
C VAL A 586 -25.37 -12.65 4.27
N LYS A 587 -25.05 -13.96 4.28
CA LYS A 587 -25.84 -14.97 3.58
C LYS A 587 -27.27 -15.03 4.07
N GLU A 588 -27.47 -14.97 5.39
CA GLU A 588 -28.80 -14.98 5.99
C GLU A 588 -29.57 -13.69 5.69
N MET A 589 -28.92 -12.53 5.70
CA MET A 589 -29.53 -11.26 5.29
C MET A 589 -29.99 -11.32 3.84
N ARG A 590 -29.16 -11.80 2.91
CA ARG A 590 -29.55 -11.94 1.49
C ARG A 590 -30.74 -12.88 1.31
N ARG A 591 -30.78 -13.99 2.06
CA ARG A 591 -31.89 -14.96 2.00
C ARG A 591 -33.20 -14.37 2.53
N SER A 592 -33.12 -13.60 3.60
CA SER A 592 -34.26 -13.17 4.39
C SER A 592 -34.71 -11.73 4.08
N MET A 593 -33.86 -10.91 3.46
CA MET A 593 -34.07 -9.47 3.25
C MET A 593 -33.57 -9.02 1.87
N ASN A 594 -34.26 -9.41 0.80
CA ASN A 594 -33.89 -9.10 -0.59
C ASN A 594 -33.73 -7.59 -0.90
N ASP A 595 -34.33 -6.70 -0.09
CA ASP A 595 -34.34 -5.25 -0.33
C ASP A 595 -33.36 -4.46 0.57
N VAL A 596 -32.50 -5.13 1.34
CA VAL A 596 -31.56 -4.47 2.27
C VAL A 596 -30.13 -4.57 1.75
N ASN A 597 -29.53 -3.43 1.44
CA ASN A 597 -28.10 -3.35 1.13
C ASN A 597 -27.29 -3.55 2.42
N THR A 598 -26.56 -4.66 2.51
CA THR A 598 -25.62 -4.94 3.61
C THR A 598 -24.26 -4.30 3.31
N PHE A 599 -23.78 -3.42 4.18
CA PHE A 599 -22.44 -2.86 4.09
C PHE A 599 -21.51 -3.60 5.05
N VAL A 600 -20.45 -4.22 4.51
CA VAL A 600 -19.37 -4.85 5.28
C VAL A 600 -18.23 -3.85 5.42
N SER A 601 -17.63 -3.72 6.60
CA SER A 601 -16.55 -2.74 6.82
C SER A 601 -15.31 -3.08 5.98
N GLU A 602 -14.46 -2.09 5.67
CA GLU A 602 -13.26 -2.34 4.84
C GLU A 602 -12.25 -3.29 5.51
N LEU A 603 -12.16 -3.24 6.83
CA LEU A 603 -11.29 -4.14 7.60
C LEU A 603 -11.76 -5.58 7.42
N ASP A 604 -13.07 -5.79 7.56
CA ASP A 604 -13.70 -7.10 7.42
C ASP A 604 -13.67 -7.56 5.96
N GLN A 605 -13.86 -6.67 4.98
CA GLN A 605 -13.69 -6.98 3.55
C GLN A 605 -12.27 -7.43 3.23
N ALA A 606 -11.26 -6.75 3.79
CA ALA A 606 -9.87 -7.13 3.59
C ALA A 606 -9.54 -8.47 4.25
N GLU A 607 -10.18 -8.81 5.37
CA GLU A 607 -10.05 -10.11 6.02
C GLU A 607 -10.76 -11.22 5.23
N LEU A 608 -11.97 -10.93 4.73
CA LEU A 608 -12.71 -11.82 3.82
C LEU A 608 -11.93 -12.17 2.55
N LEU A 609 -11.24 -11.19 1.96
CA LEU A 609 -10.39 -11.40 0.77
C LEU A 609 -9.11 -12.20 1.06
N ARG A 610 -8.71 -12.36 2.33
CA ARG A 610 -7.54 -13.15 2.74
C ARG A 610 -7.88 -14.62 3.00
N ASP A 611 -9.09 -14.89 3.48
CA ASP A 611 -9.48 -16.20 4.02
C ASP A 611 -10.12 -17.16 3.00
N ASP A 612 -10.44 -16.77 1.76
CA ASP A 612 -11.02 -17.74 0.80
C ASP A 612 -10.76 -17.49 -0.69
N SER A 613 -10.52 -18.60 -1.39
CA SER A 613 -10.32 -18.75 -2.85
C SER A 613 -11.61 -18.77 -3.67
N ASP A 614 -12.78 -18.69 -3.03
CA ASP A 614 -14.08 -19.00 -3.65
C ASP A 614 -15.03 -17.78 -3.78
N ILE A 615 -14.51 -16.56 -3.67
CA ILE A 615 -15.30 -15.31 -3.72
C ILE A 615 -15.45 -14.80 -5.17
N GLU A 616 -15.83 -15.64 -6.13
CA GLU A 616 -16.23 -15.17 -7.47
C GLU A 616 -17.73 -14.79 -7.54
N ASP A 617 -18.56 -15.19 -6.57
CA ASP A 617 -20.02 -14.98 -6.60
C ASP A 617 -20.54 -13.91 -5.63
N ILE A 618 -19.66 -13.14 -4.98
CA ILE A 618 -20.07 -12.01 -4.13
C ILE A 618 -19.77 -10.71 -4.87
N GLU A 619 -20.72 -10.24 -5.68
CA GLU A 619 -20.82 -8.79 -5.93
C GLU A 619 -21.05 -8.13 -4.55
N LEU A 620 -20.00 -7.48 -4.04
CA LEU A 620 -19.94 -6.69 -2.81
C LEU A 620 -20.38 -5.25 -3.05
#